data_AF-A0A1I1SA74-F1
#
_entry.id   AF-A0A1I1SA74-F1
#
_cell.length_a   1.000
_cell.length_b   1.000
_cell.length_c   1.000
_cell.angle_alpha   90.00
_cell.angle_beta   90.00
_cell.angle_gamma   90.00
#
_symmetry.space_group_name_H-M   'P 1'
#
loop_
_entity.id
_entity.type
_entity.pdbx_description
1 polymer ?
#
loop_
_entity_poly.entity_id
_entity_poly.type
_entity_poly.pdbx_seq_one_letter_code
_entity_poly.pdbx_strand_id
1 'polypeptide(L)'
;MVPTGFDTTFICGADFPARVRGFIQLQMERWPRFLFNEEELSTAGLASWTLPDTRGEKYPDILTFCKNAGMNDFWEENGYALDASGEGPFALFFRLHSDTLYAEELTGARQTVPADEDPYRLEGSSLLLTEYYTATLVTPENPREDPFSRSVVQDFLKSFGSDAFGLTAAPQQ
;
A
#
# COMPACT_ATOMS: atom_id res chain seq x y z
N MET A 1 16.86 -2.18 -13.84
CA MET A 1 15.80 -1.36 -14.43
C MET A 1 15.19 -0.58 -13.28
N VAL A 2 15.21 0.75 -13.33
CA VAL A 2 14.60 1.58 -12.29
C VAL A 2 13.09 1.53 -12.53
N PRO A 3 12.25 1.16 -11.55
CA PRO A 3 10.81 1.23 -11.74
C PRO A 3 10.42 2.66 -12.13
N THR A 4 9.63 2.83 -13.18
CA THR A 4 9.24 4.14 -13.72
C THR A 4 8.17 4.85 -12.91
N GLY A 5 7.68 4.24 -11.82
CA GLY A 5 6.62 4.79 -10.97
C GLY A 5 7.13 5.58 -9.76
N PHE A 6 6.17 6.08 -8.97
CA PHE A 6 6.40 6.82 -7.74
C PHE A 6 6.17 5.91 -6.53
N ASP A 7 7.15 5.85 -5.63
CA ASP A 7 7.10 5.00 -4.46
C ASP A 7 6.56 5.72 -3.21
N THR A 8 5.76 5.00 -2.43
CA THR A 8 5.36 5.38 -1.07
C THR A 8 5.66 4.22 -0.13
N THR A 9 6.57 4.45 0.81
CA THR A 9 7.09 3.40 1.71
C THR A 9 6.48 3.51 3.10
N PHE A 10 6.15 2.35 3.67
CA PHE A 10 5.55 2.17 4.98
C PHE A 10 6.34 1.14 5.80
N ILE A 11 6.34 1.35 7.12
CA ILE A 11 6.69 0.34 8.11
C ILE A 11 5.39 -0.16 8.73
N CYS A 12 5.12 -1.45 8.61
CA CYS A 12 3.87 -2.06 9.06
C CYS A 12 4.14 -3.09 10.15
N GLY A 13 3.23 -3.21 11.11
CA GLY A 13 3.31 -4.20 12.18
C GLY A 13 2.90 -5.61 11.74
N ALA A 14 2.76 -6.50 12.73
CA ALA A 14 2.43 -7.91 12.50
C ALA A 14 1.03 -8.14 11.90
N ASP A 15 0.13 -7.15 11.93
CA ASP A 15 -1.19 -7.22 11.31
C ASP A 15 -1.18 -7.01 9.79
N PHE A 16 -0.03 -6.67 9.20
CA PHE A 16 0.15 -6.41 7.77
C PHE A 16 -0.53 -7.43 6.84
N PRO A 17 -0.40 -8.77 7.02
CA PRO A 17 -1.08 -9.73 6.14
C PRO A 17 -2.61 -9.57 6.12
N ALA A 18 -3.22 -9.29 7.27
CA ALA A 18 -4.65 -9.06 7.35
C ALA A 18 -5.06 -7.74 6.68
N ARG A 19 -4.22 -6.70 6.79
CA ARG A 19 -4.45 -5.40 6.17
C ARG A 19 -4.31 -5.44 4.66
N VAL A 20 -3.29 -6.13 4.14
CA VAL A 20 -3.14 -6.34 2.68
C VAL A 20 -4.36 -7.05 2.09
N ARG A 21 -4.92 -8.06 2.77
CA ARG A 21 -6.17 -8.68 2.32
C ARG A 21 -7.34 -7.69 2.28
N GLY A 22 -7.46 -6.81 3.27
CA GLY A 22 -8.43 -5.72 3.26
C GLY A 22 -8.20 -4.72 2.12
N PHE A 23 -6.95 -4.42 1.80
CA PHE A 23 -6.58 -3.57 0.67
C PHE A 23 -6.97 -4.22 -0.67
N ILE A 24 -6.70 -5.52 -0.85
CA ILE A 24 -7.11 -6.28 -2.04
C ILE A 24 -8.64 -6.26 -2.20
N GLN A 25 -9.39 -6.43 -1.10
CA GLN A 25 -10.85 -6.34 -1.11
C GLN A 25 -11.35 -4.97 -1.62
N LEU A 26 -10.73 -3.87 -1.19
CA LEU A 26 -11.08 -2.53 -1.69
C LEU A 26 -10.82 -2.39 -3.20
N GLN A 27 -9.75 -2.99 -3.73
CA GLN A 27 -9.47 -2.96 -5.17
C GLN A 27 -10.47 -3.81 -5.97
N MET A 28 -10.88 -4.96 -5.43
CA MET A 28 -11.94 -5.79 -6.02
C MET A 28 -13.29 -5.06 -6.09
N GLU A 29 -13.62 -4.27 -5.06
CA GLU A 29 -14.84 -3.45 -5.04
C GLU A 29 -14.77 -2.29 -6.05
N ARG A 30 -13.58 -1.69 -6.21
CA ARG A 30 -13.32 -0.63 -7.19
C ARG A 30 -13.43 -1.13 -8.63
N TRP A 31 -12.93 -2.33 -8.92
CA TRP A 31 -12.78 -2.83 -10.28
C TRP A 31 -13.43 -4.21 -10.49
N PRO A 32 -14.57 -4.29 -11.20
CA PRO A 32 -15.29 -5.54 -11.41
C PRO A 32 -14.54 -6.64 -12.17
N ARG A 33 -13.46 -6.29 -12.89
CA ARG A 33 -12.61 -7.22 -13.66
C ARG A 33 -11.16 -7.24 -13.16
N PHE A 34 -10.99 -6.91 -11.87
CA PHE A 34 -9.70 -6.82 -11.21
C PHE A 34 -8.83 -8.04 -11.43
N LEU A 35 -7.58 -7.79 -11.82
CA LEU A 35 -6.50 -8.76 -11.87
C LEU A 35 -5.54 -8.53 -10.71
N PHE A 36 -5.30 -9.60 -9.96
CA PHE A 36 -4.32 -9.66 -8.89
C PHE A 36 -3.24 -10.65 -9.31
N ASN A 37 -1.98 -10.21 -9.39
CA ASN A 37 -0.89 -11.03 -9.94
C ASN A 37 -1.26 -11.63 -11.30
N GLU A 38 -1.79 -10.78 -12.20
CA GLU A 38 -2.21 -11.13 -13.56
C GLU A 38 -3.42 -12.10 -13.66
N GLU A 39 -4.01 -12.52 -12.55
CA GLU A 39 -5.15 -13.45 -12.51
C GLU A 39 -6.42 -12.80 -11.95
N GLU A 40 -7.60 -13.20 -12.45
CA GLU A 40 -8.88 -12.78 -11.87
C GLU A 40 -9.05 -13.41 -10.47
N LEU A 41 -9.23 -12.57 -9.45
CA LEU A 41 -9.41 -13.01 -8.07
C LEU A 41 -10.90 -12.97 -7.69
N SER A 42 -11.44 -14.11 -7.26
CA SER A 42 -12.81 -14.19 -6.72
C SER A 42 -12.83 -13.89 -5.21
N THR A 43 -14.00 -13.50 -4.66
CA THR A 43 -14.17 -13.29 -3.21
C THR A 43 -13.86 -14.55 -2.41
N ALA A 44 -14.21 -15.73 -2.92
CA ALA A 44 -13.84 -17.00 -2.30
C ALA A 44 -12.33 -17.25 -2.34
N GLY A 45 -11.68 -16.90 -3.46
CA GLY A 45 -10.23 -16.96 -3.61
C GLY A 45 -9.52 -16.05 -2.59
N LEU A 46 -9.98 -14.81 -2.43
CA LEU A 46 -9.45 -13.88 -1.42
C LEU A 46 -9.63 -14.39 0.01
N ALA A 47 -10.76 -15.04 0.32
CA ALA A 47 -11.00 -15.60 1.65
C ALA A 47 -9.97 -16.69 2.03
N SER A 48 -9.51 -17.48 1.05
CA SER A 48 -8.45 -18.48 1.21
C SER A 48 -7.03 -17.95 1.02
N TRP A 49 -6.88 -16.73 0.51
CA TRP A 49 -5.57 -16.16 0.20
C TRP A 49 -4.79 -15.83 1.47
N THR A 50 -3.49 -16.08 1.42
CA THR A 50 -2.52 -15.74 2.46
C THR A 50 -1.35 -14.98 1.84
N LEU A 51 -0.85 -13.97 2.54
CA LEU A 51 0.38 -13.29 2.15
C LEU A 51 1.54 -14.31 2.09
N PRO A 52 2.36 -14.32 1.02
CA PRO A 52 3.57 -15.13 0.95
C PRO A 52 4.51 -14.89 2.15
N ASP A 53 5.09 -15.96 2.69
CA ASP A 53 6.12 -15.86 3.71
C ASP A 53 7.47 -15.49 3.07
N THR A 54 7.97 -14.31 3.39
CA THR A 54 9.22 -13.77 2.83
C THR A 54 10.41 -13.89 3.79
N ARG A 55 10.28 -14.65 4.88
CA ARG A 55 11.38 -14.86 5.83
C ARG A 55 12.57 -15.53 5.13
N GLY A 56 13.74 -14.92 5.25
CA GLY A 56 14.98 -15.43 4.66
C GLY A 56 15.17 -15.09 3.18
N GLU A 57 14.18 -14.48 2.54
CA GLU A 57 14.31 -14.04 1.15
C GLU A 57 15.26 -12.85 1.03
N LYS A 58 16.05 -12.83 -0.04
CA LYS A 58 17.04 -11.75 -0.29
C LYS A 58 16.36 -10.48 -0.79
N TYR A 59 15.32 -10.62 -1.58
CA TYR A 59 14.61 -9.54 -2.26
C TYR A 59 13.18 -9.43 -1.73
N PRO A 60 12.57 -8.23 -1.78
CA PRO A 60 11.15 -8.10 -1.48
C PRO A 60 10.32 -8.89 -2.49
N ASP A 61 9.20 -9.41 -2.01
CA ASP A 61 8.16 -10.01 -2.87
C ASP A 61 7.22 -8.91 -3.37
N ILE A 62 6.41 -9.21 -4.39
CA ILE A 62 5.59 -8.25 -5.10
C ILE A 62 4.16 -8.77 -5.26
N LEU A 63 3.20 -7.88 -5.00
CA LEU A 63 1.81 -8.05 -5.42
C LEU A 63 1.50 -7.02 -6.50
N THR A 64 0.88 -7.45 -7.58
CA THR A 64 0.53 -6.58 -8.71
C THR A 64 -0.98 -6.43 -8.86
N PHE A 65 -1.40 -5.24 -9.28
CA PHE A 65 -2.80 -4.83 -9.31
C PHE A 65 -3.11 -4.18 -10.65
N CYS A 66 -4.03 -4.76 -11.40
CA CYS A 66 -4.55 -4.21 -12.64
C CYS A 66 -6.07 -4.22 -12.64
N LYS A 67 -6.70 -3.20 -13.23
CA LYS A 67 -8.16 -3.13 -13.36
C LYS A 67 -8.77 -4.25 -14.19
N ASN A 68 -8.05 -4.68 -15.22
CA ASN A 68 -8.43 -5.70 -16.19
C ASN A 68 -7.22 -6.06 -17.08
N ALA A 69 -7.40 -7.02 -17.99
CA ALA A 69 -6.36 -7.46 -18.93
C ALA A 69 -5.83 -6.34 -19.83
N GLY A 70 -6.66 -5.40 -20.28
CA GLY A 70 -6.19 -4.30 -21.13
C GLY A 70 -5.23 -3.34 -20.41
N MET A 71 -5.42 -3.14 -19.10
CA MET A 71 -4.46 -2.40 -18.28
C MET A 71 -3.16 -3.18 -18.06
N ASN A 72 -3.24 -4.51 -17.96
CA ASN A 72 -2.07 -5.38 -17.87
C ASN A 72 -1.23 -5.33 -19.15
N ASP A 73 -1.88 -5.44 -20.32
CA ASP A 73 -1.23 -5.31 -21.62
C ASP A 73 -0.57 -3.93 -21.78
N PHE A 74 -1.28 -2.87 -21.35
CA PHE A 74 -0.72 -1.51 -21.32
C PHE A 74 0.52 -1.40 -20.43
N TRP A 75 0.53 -2.11 -19.29
CA TRP A 75 1.65 -2.09 -18.35
C TRP A 75 2.93 -2.67 -18.96
N GLU A 76 2.82 -3.80 -19.65
CA GLU A 76 3.97 -4.43 -20.31
C GLU A 76 4.66 -3.49 -21.32
N GLU A 77 3.87 -2.66 -21.99
CA GLU A 77 4.38 -1.71 -23.00
C GLU A 77 4.87 -0.39 -22.40
N ASN A 78 4.20 0.11 -21.35
CA ASN A 78 4.36 1.50 -20.88
C ASN A 78 4.93 1.62 -19.46
N GLY A 79 5.06 0.52 -18.71
CA GLY A 79 5.43 0.56 -17.30
C GLY A 79 4.34 1.21 -16.43
N TYR A 80 4.74 1.78 -15.30
CA TYR A 80 3.82 2.48 -14.40
C TYR A 80 3.40 3.82 -15.04
N ALA A 81 2.28 3.81 -15.78
CA ALA A 81 1.71 5.00 -16.40
C ALA A 81 0.17 4.98 -16.32
N LEU A 82 -0.46 6.15 -16.44
CA LEU A 82 -1.91 6.26 -16.56
C LEU A 82 -2.37 5.99 -17.99
N ASP A 83 -3.48 5.27 -18.13
CA ASP A 83 -4.18 5.08 -19.39
C ASP A 83 -5.10 6.28 -19.71
N ALA A 84 -5.84 6.19 -20.82
CA ALA A 84 -6.76 7.25 -21.26
C ALA A 84 -7.93 7.51 -20.29
N SER A 85 -8.19 6.61 -19.33
CA SER A 85 -9.17 6.79 -18.27
C SER A 85 -8.62 7.47 -17.02
N GLY A 86 -7.31 7.73 -16.98
CA GLY A 86 -6.64 8.33 -15.83
C GLY A 86 -6.38 7.33 -14.70
N GLU A 87 -6.39 6.02 -14.98
CA GLU A 87 -6.03 4.96 -14.05
C GLU A 87 -4.82 4.18 -14.59
N GLY A 88 -4.08 3.48 -13.75
CA GLY A 88 -2.92 2.71 -14.20
C GLY A 88 -2.60 1.52 -13.29
N PRO A 89 -1.71 0.62 -13.74
CA PRO A 89 -1.24 -0.50 -12.94
C PRO A 89 -0.42 0.02 -11.75
N PHE A 90 -0.46 -0.72 -10.64
CA PHE A 90 0.39 -0.43 -9.48
C PHE A 90 0.82 -1.73 -8.82
N ALA A 91 1.84 -1.63 -7.96
CA ALA A 91 2.39 -2.78 -7.26
C ALA A 91 2.69 -2.48 -5.79
N LEU A 92 2.56 -3.51 -4.94
CA LEU A 92 2.97 -3.49 -3.55
C LEU A 92 4.16 -4.43 -3.37
N PHE A 93 5.33 -3.86 -3.16
CA PHE A 93 6.51 -4.60 -2.75
C PHE A 93 6.51 -4.75 -1.24
N PHE A 94 6.85 -5.92 -0.72
CA PHE A 94 6.90 -6.14 0.72
C PHE A 94 7.99 -7.12 1.13
N ARG A 95 8.42 -6.98 2.38
CA ARG A 95 9.37 -7.91 3.02
C ARG A 95 9.14 -7.95 4.51
N LEU A 96 9.11 -9.16 5.07
CA LEU A 96 9.12 -9.39 6.51
C LEU A 96 10.56 -9.32 7.03
N HIS A 97 10.75 -8.54 8.08
CA HIS A 97 11.98 -8.47 8.87
C HIS A 97 11.72 -9.07 10.24
N SER A 98 12.52 -10.06 10.62
CA SER A 98 12.49 -10.69 11.95
C SER A 98 13.48 -10.07 12.93
N ASP A 99 14.25 -9.07 12.48
CA ASP A 99 15.11 -8.27 13.35
C ASP A 99 14.32 -7.16 14.03
N THR A 100 14.75 -6.76 15.21
CA THR A 100 14.13 -5.66 15.95
C THR A 100 14.37 -4.33 15.25
N LEU A 101 13.29 -3.58 14.99
CA LEU A 101 13.36 -2.16 14.65
C LEU A 101 13.18 -1.32 15.91
N TYR A 102 14.16 -0.47 16.19
CA TYR A 102 14.12 0.50 17.25
C TYR A 102 14.29 1.91 16.68
N ALA A 103 13.36 2.81 16.98
CA ALA A 103 13.48 4.24 16.72
C ALA A 103 13.46 5.00 18.03
N GLU A 104 14.51 5.77 18.30
CA GLU A 104 14.69 6.53 19.54
C GLU A 104 13.69 7.70 19.65
N GLU A 105 13.51 8.43 18.55
CA GLU A 105 12.66 9.61 18.48
C GLU A 105 11.70 9.49 17.29
N LEU A 106 10.41 9.40 17.62
CA LEU A 106 9.33 9.42 16.64
C LEU A 106 8.71 10.82 16.61
N THR A 107 8.65 11.42 15.42
CA THR A 107 8.03 12.73 15.20
C THR A 107 6.84 12.63 14.25
N GLY A 108 5.78 13.38 14.52
CA GLY A 108 4.62 13.45 13.62
C GLY A 108 3.77 12.17 13.61
N ALA A 109 3.99 11.26 14.54
CA ALA A 109 3.16 10.08 14.72
C ALA A 109 1.79 10.45 15.28
N ARG A 110 0.77 9.83 14.69
CA ARG A 110 -0.63 10.05 15.05
C ARG A 110 -1.26 8.70 15.30
N GLN A 111 -2.02 8.61 16.38
CA GLN A 111 -2.88 7.47 16.59
C GLN A 111 -4.15 7.64 15.76
N THR A 112 -4.56 6.58 15.07
CA THR A 112 -5.90 6.50 14.51
C THR A 112 -6.86 6.16 15.65
N VAL A 113 -7.78 7.08 15.94
CA VAL A 113 -8.81 6.94 16.98
C VAL A 113 -10.20 7.06 16.33
N PRO A 114 -11.27 6.58 16.98
CA PRO A 114 -12.64 6.85 16.56
C PRO A 114 -12.90 8.34 16.31
N ALA A 115 -13.85 8.66 15.43
CA ALA A 115 -14.09 10.04 14.98
C ALA A 115 -14.54 11.01 16.10
N ASP A 116 -15.00 10.48 17.22
CA ASP A 116 -15.41 11.21 18.42
C ASP A 116 -14.28 11.40 19.45
N GLU A 117 -13.08 10.91 19.16
CA GLU A 117 -11.90 11.08 20.01
C GLU A 117 -10.84 11.99 19.36
N ASP A 118 -10.19 12.81 20.18
CA ASP A 118 -9.06 13.62 19.73
C ASP A 118 -7.82 12.74 19.52
N PRO A 119 -7.20 12.72 18.33
CA PRO A 119 -6.02 11.89 18.08
C PRO A 119 -4.85 12.38 18.94
N TYR A 120 -4.35 11.50 19.80
CA TYR A 120 -3.16 11.78 20.59
C TYR A 120 -1.92 11.83 19.67
N ARG A 121 -1.12 12.90 19.82
CA ARG A 121 0.19 13.00 19.16
C ARG A 121 1.25 12.32 20.02
N LEU A 122 1.91 11.33 19.44
CA LEU A 122 3.03 10.63 20.06
C LEU A 122 4.32 11.34 19.65
N GLU A 123 4.69 12.39 20.37
CA GLU A 123 5.98 13.07 20.19
C GLU A 123 6.99 12.60 21.24
N GLY A 124 8.26 12.42 20.85
CA GLY A 124 9.34 12.03 21.77
C GLY A 124 9.19 10.61 22.35
N SER A 125 8.31 9.79 21.77
CA SER A 125 8.15 8.38 22.13
C SER A 125 9.10 7.52 21.30
N SER A 126 9.62 6.46 21.89
CA SER A 126 10.38 5.46 21.13
C SER A 126 9.44 4.40 20.53
N LEU A 127 9.77 3.94 19.33
CA LEU A 127 9.09 2.82 18.66
C LEU A 127 9.97 1.56 18.77
N LEU A 128 9.36 0.45 19.18
CA LEU A 128 10.03 -0.86 19.22
C LEU A 128 9.13 -1.90 18.56
N LEU A 129 9.60 -2.49 17.46
CA LEU A 129 8.92 -3.58 16.75
C LEU A 129 9.84 -4.80 16.72
N THR A 130 9.35 -5.96 17.16
CA THR A 130 10.12 -7.22 17.16
C THR A 130 10.00 -7.99 15.85
N GLU A 131 8.94 -7.73 15.10
CA GLU A 131 8.74 -8.17 13.72
C GLU A 131 7.99 -7.07 12.99
N TYR A 132 8.42 -6.75 11.77
CA TYR A 132 7.79 -5.70 10.97
C TYR A 132 7.91 -5.99 9.48
N TYR A 133 7.01 -5.38 8.71
CA TYR A 133 7.08 -5.38 7.26
C TYR A 133 7.56 -4.02 6.78
N THR A 134 8.48 -4.03 5.81
CA THR A 134 8.66 -2.87 4.91
C THR A 134 7.74 -3.08 3.73
N ALA A 135 6.89 -2.11 3.43
CA ALA A 135 5.95 -2.16 2.32
C ALA A 135 6.12 -0.92 1.45
N THR A 136 6.32 -1.09 0.14
CA THR A 136 6.48 0.00 -0.82
C THR A 136 5.41 -0.10 -1.88
N LEU A 137 4.50 0.86 -1.91
CA LEU A 137 3.48 0.98 -2.93
C LEU A 137 4.03 1.82 -4.08
N VAL A 138 4.06 1.28 -5.29
CA VAL A 138 4.55 1.97 -6.50
C VAL A 138 3.36 2.29 -7.40
N THR A 139 3.07 3.58 -7.58
CA THR A 139 1.96 4.11 -8.38
C THR A 139 2.46 4.76 -9.68
N PRO A 140 1.59 4.91 -10.70
CA PRO A 140 1.97 5.52 -11.98
C PRO A 140 2.34 7.01 -11.88
N GLU A 141 1.71 7.76 -10.97
CA GLU A 141 1.96 9.18 -10.78
C GLU A 141 2.21 9.52 -9.30
N ASN A 142 2.65 10.75 -9.04
CA ASN A 142 2.90 11.25 -7.70
C ASN A 142 1.58 11.35 -6.89
N PRO A 143 1.38 10.58 -5.80
CA PRO A 143 0.14 10.60 -5.01
C PRO A 143 -0.21 11.96 -4.39
N ARG A 144 0.75 12.89 -4.28
CA ARG A 144 0.48 14.26 -3.82
C ARG A 144 -0.24 15.09 -4.87
N GLU A 145 -0.05 14.79 -6.15
CA GLU A 145 -0.50 15.60 -7.28
C GLU A 145 -1.63 14.91 -8.05
N ASP A 146 -1.52 13.60 -8.26
CA ASP A 146 -2.46 12.80 -9.05
C ASP A 146 -3.59 12.17 -8.18
N PRO A 147 -4.87 12.39 -8.52
CA PRO A 147 -6.00 11.82 -7.79
C PRO A 147 -6.04 10.29 -7.76
N PHE A 148 -5.68 9.62 -8.85
CA PHE A 148 -5.74 8.15 -8.91
C PHE A 148 -4.73 7.54 -7.94
N SER A 149 -3.46 7.91 -8.08
CA SER A 149 -2.36 7.44 -7.25
C SER A 149 -2.59 7.79 -5.77
N ARG A 150 -3.14 8.97 -5.49
CA ARG A 150 -3.59 9.36 -4.13
C ARG A 150 -4.63 8.39 -3.58
N SER A 151 -5.63 8.04 -4.38
CA SER A 151 -6.70 7.14 -3.95
C SER A 151 -6.20 5.73 -3.67
N VAL A 152 -5.19 5.23 -4.40
CA VAL A 152 -4.56 3.93 -4.14
C VAL A 152 -3.86 3.93 -2.79
N VAL A 153 -3.08 4.98 -2.50
CA VAL A 153 -2.44 5.15 -1.19
C VAL A 153 -3.47 5.26 -0.07
N GLN A 154 -4.57 5.98 -0.30
CA GLN A 154 -5.65 6.12 0.68
C GLN A 154 -6.36 4.79 0.96
N ASP A 155 -6.64 3.98 -0.06
CA ASP A 155 -7.21 2.63 0.13
C ASP A 155 -6.26 1.74 0.93
N PHE A 156 -4.94 1.82 0.67
CA PHE A 156 -3.95 1.10 1.44
C PHE A 156 -4.02 1.51 2.92
N LEU A 157 -3.98 2.82 3.22
CA LEU A 157 -4.09 3.33 4.60
C LEU A 157 -5.43 2.99 5.26
N LYS A 158 -6.53 3.04 4.51
CA LYS A 158 -7.87 2.67 4.97
C LYS A 158 -7.93 1.22 5.41
N SER A 159 -7.18 0.32 4.76
CA SER A 159 -7.11 -1.08 5.20
C SER A 159 -6.56 -1.24 6.62
N PHE A 160 -5.74 -0.29 7.10
CA PHE A 160 -5.23 -0.22 8.47
C PHE A 160 -6.21 0.47 9.45
N GLY A 161 -7.43 0.78 9.01
CA GLY A 161 -8.43 1.51 9.80
C GLY A 161 -8.29 3.03 9.75
N SER A 162 -7.44 3.55 8.87
CA SER A 162 -7.11 4.97 8.84
C SER A 162 -8.02 5.74 7.88
N ASP A 163 -9.27 5.95 8.27
CA ASP A 163 -10.22 6.76 7.50
C ASP A 163 -9.85 8.26 7.43
N ALA A 164 -8.83 8.71 8.19
CA ALA A 164 -8.52 10.11 8.42
C ALA A 164 -7.24 10.67 7.76
N PHE A 165 -6.47 9.88 6.99
CA PHE A 165 -5.25 10.39 6.35
C PHE A 165 -5.57 11.09 5.01
N GLY A 166 -5.92 12.37 5.10
CA GLY A 166 -5.69 13.28 3.99
C GLY A 166 -4.18 13.43 3.77
N LEU A 167 -3.67 13.01 2.61
CA LEU A 167 -2.38 13.47 2.11
C LEU A 167 -2.53 14.97 1.82
N THR A 168 -2.48 15.81 2.86
CA THR A 168 -2.45 17.25 2.68
C THR A 168 -1.11 17.61 2.04
N ALA A 169 -1.17 18.32 0.91
CA ALA A 169 0.00 18.89 0.27
C ALA A 169 0.81 19.64 1.32
N ALA A 170 2.13 19.41 1.35
CA ALA A 170 3.03 20.16 2.22
C ALA A 170 2.83 21.67 1.98
N PRO A 171 2.84 22.52 3.02
CA PRO A 171 2.83 23.95 2.82
C PRO A 171 4.07 24.33 2.00
N GLN A 172 3.86 25.02 0.88
CA GLN A 172 4.96 25.64 0.15
C GLN A 172 5.62 26.66 1.09
N GLN A 173 6.91 26.45 1.39
CA GLN A 173 7.77 27.44 2.03
C GLN A 173 8.23 28.47 1.00
#